data_AF-A0AAD7HW29-F1
#
_entry.id   AF-A0AAD7HW29-F1
#
_cell.length_a   1.000
_cell.length_b   1.000
_cell.length_c   1.000
_cell.angle_alpha   90.00
_cell.angle_beta   90.00
_cell.angle_gamma   90.00
#
_symmetry.space_group_name_H-M   'P 1'
#
loop_
_entity.id
_entity.type
_entity.pdbx_description
1 polymer ?
#
loop_
_entity_poly.entity_id
_entity_poly.type
_entity_poly.pdbx_seq_one_letter_code
_entity_poly.pdbx_strand_id
1 'polypeptide(L)'
;MDTQPNSPKRVEELWFEDGNILLQAGDSQYRVYRGVLAARSPVFRDMLAFPQPPDSEVVDGCPLVRLPDCDKEVTFLLKALFDPEFLRPFPSRTTFEIVTGCLRLSHKYEVASLRRLCLVHLSSGYDTELSRFDVASFQLDFDHDLPAWQIKSWYWPGDSGSEIYVIQLYREVEATWLLPNAFYNLSYAAKGLGRDIFHGTSFNGIPCNLSVEDQESFMKGHTIQSHSAITDTLESLADPLNIQGCKSPTECALERFKAIGKVRESVRDVSSDPLDVWESEDWDLLDDVCDVCLPIL
;
A
#
# COMPACT_ATOMS: atom_id res chain seq x y z
N MET A 1 13.98 -5.07 -39.83
CA MET A 1 14.76 -4.10 -39.04
C MET A 1 15.26 -4.88 -37.84
N ASP A 2 16.51 -5.33 -37.91
CA ASP A 2 17.14 -6.10 -36.84
C ASP A 2 17.49 -5.12 -35.71
N THR A 3 16.75 -5.16 -34.60
CA THR A 3 17.15 -4.51 -33.36
C THR A 3 18.34 -5.29 -32.81
N GLN A 4 19.56 -4.72 -32.93
CA GLN A 4 20.69 -5.18 -32.13
C GLN A 4 20.27 -5.18 -30.65
N PRO A 5 20.50 -6.25 -29.89
CA PRO A 5 20.22 -6.24 -28.46
C PRO A 5 21.06 -5.12 -27.85
N ASN A 6 20.38 -4.15 -27.22
CA ASN A 6 21.05 -3.07 -26.53
C ASN A 6 21.98 -3.69 -25.47
N SER A 7 23.24 -3.25 -25.45
CA SER A 7 24.17 -3.72 -24.42
C SER A 7 23.65 -3.29 -23.05
N PRO A 8 23.63 -4.19 -22.04
CA PRO A 8 23.17 -3.84 -20.71
C PRO A 8 23.97 -2.68 -20.12
N LYS A 9 23.26 -1.77 -19.45
CA LYS A 9 23.79 -0.57 -18.81
C LYS A 9 24.36 -0.89 -17.44
N ARG A 10 25.55 -0.39 -17.14
CA ARG A 10 26.17 -0.49 -15.81
C ARG A 10 25.50 0.48 -14.85
N VAL A 11 25.23 0.00 -13.63
CA VAL A 11 24.71 0.82 -12.54
C VAL A 11 25.90 1.25 -11.67
N GLU A 12 26.43 2.45 -11.92
CA GLU A 12 27.70 2.95 -11.37
C GLU A 12 27.78 2.88 -9.83
N GLU A 13 26.69 3.24 -9.15
CA GLU A 13 26.56 3.19 -7.68
C GLU A 13 26.60 1.76 -7.08
N LEU A 14 26.45 0.73 -7.93
CA LEU A 14 26.53 -0.69 -7.58
C LEU A 14 27.60 -1.40 -8.44
N TRP A 15 28.59 -0.63 -8.90
CA TRP A 15 29.71 -1.12 -9.68
C TRP A 15 31.01 -1.01 -8.87
N PHE A 16 31.27 -2.01 -8.03
CA PHE A 16 32.47 -2.06 -7.21
C PHE A 16 33.66 -2.57 -8.04
N GLU A 17 34.76 -1.83 -8.06
CA GLU A 17 35.96 -2.14 -8.87
C GLU A 17 36.56 -3.52 -8.56
N ASP A 18 36.50 -3.93 -7.30
CA ASP A 18 36.96 -5.21 -6.75
C ASP A 18 35.80 -6.22 -6.56
N GLY A 19 34.61 -5.91 -7.07
CA GLY A 19 33.49 -6.84 -7.09
C GLY A 19 33.85 -8.12 -7.86
N ASN A 20 33.37 -9.25 -7.35
CA ASN A 20 33.78 -10.59 -7.78
C ASN A 20 32.64 -11.41 -8.40
N ILE A 21 31.49 -10.78 -8.64
CA ILE A 21 30.36 -11.35 -9.35
C ILE A 21 29.64 -10.24 -10.12
N LEU A 22 29.16 -10.57 -11.31
CA LEU A 22 28.26 -9.73 -12.07
C LEU A 22 26.83 -10.26 -11.96
N LEU A 23 25.91 -9.36 -11.66
CA LEU A 23 24.47 -9.62 -11.75
C LEU A 23 23.90 -8.84 -12.93
N GLN A 24 22.95 -9.42 -13.64
CA GLN A 24 22.16 -8.71 -14.63
C GLN A 24 20.67 -8.91 -14.37
N ALA A 25 19.91 -7.84 -14.36
CA ALA A 25 18.45 -7.85 -14.32
C ALA A 25 17.95 -6.93 -15.43
N GLY A 26 17.11 -7.44 -16.33
CA GLY A 26 16.73 -6.72 -17.56
C GLY A 26 17.95 -6.15 -18.30
N ASP A 27 17.94 -4.84 -18.51
CA ASP A 27 19.00 -4.08 -19.17
C ASP A 27 20.02 -3.49 -18.20
N SER A 28 19.98 -3.82 -16.91
CA SER A 28 20.90 -3.30 -15.90
C SER A 28 21.90 -4.36 -15.44
N GLN A 29 23.17 -3.96 -15.30
CA GLN A 29 24.26 -4.78 -14.78
C GLN A 29 24.90 -4.17 -13.54
N TYR A 30 25.28 -5.06 -12.62
CA TYR A 30 25.82 -4.74 -11.30
C TYR A 30 27.08 -5.54 -11.06
N ARG A 31 28.10 -4.93 -10.47
CA ARG A 31 29.34 -5.62 -10.08
C ARG A 31 29.49 -5.56 -8.57
N VAL A 32 29.20 -6.66 -7.90
CA VAL A 32 29.03 -6.72 -6.44
C VAL A 32 29.81 -7.85 -5.81
N TYR A 33 29.63 -8.05 -4.51
CA TYR A 33 30.36 -9.05 -3.73
C TYR A 33 29.50 -10.29 -3.44
N ARG A 34 29.94 -11.44 -3.96
CA ARG A 34 29.34 -12.75 -3.72
C ARG A 34 29.14 -13.05 -2.23
N GLY A 35 30.14 -12.71 -1.41
CA GLY A 35 30.12 -12.98 0.03
C GLY A 35 29.03 -12.22 0.78
N VAL A 36 28.78 -10.95 0.42
CA VAL A 36 27.73 -10.14 1.04
C VAL A 36 26.35 -10.68 0.69
N LEU A 37 26.11 -11.00 -0.59
CA LEU A 37 24.85 -11.61 -1.02
C LEU A 37 24.57 -12.91 -0.26
N ALA A 38 25.55 -13.82 -0.24
CA ALA A 38 25.43 -15.11 0.45
C ALA A 38 25.27 -14.98 1.97
N ALA A 39 25.85 -13.96 2.60
CA ALA A 39 25.70 -13.72 4.03
C ALA A 39 24.30 -13.19 4.41
N ARG A 40 23.65 -12.46 3.49
CA ARG A 40 22.35 -11.79 3.74
C ARG A 40 21.15 -12.56 3.22
N SER A 41 21.36 -13.49 2.28
CA SER A 41 20.31 -14.23 1.60
C SER A 41 20.69 -15.71 1.50
N PRO A 42 19.93 -16.61 2.18
CA PRO A 42 20.04 -18.05 1.97
C PRO A 42 19.90 -18.45 0.50
N VAL A 43 18.97 -17.84 -0.23
CA VAL A 43 18.73 -18.12 -1.65
C VAL A 43 19.96 -17.76 -2.50
N PHE A 44 20.54 -16.57 -2.32
CA PHE A 44 21.78 -16.22 -3.02
C PHE A 44 22.94 -17.10 -2.59
N ARG A 45 23.06 -17.46 -1.30
CA ARG A 45 24.10 -18.38 -0.84
C ARG A 45 24.04 -19.70 -1.58
N ASP A 46 22.86 -20.30 -1.64
CA ASP A 46 22.66 -21.63 -2.22
C ASP A 46 22.80 -21.56 -3.75
N MET A 47 22.18 -20.56 -4.40
CA MET A 47 22.30 -20.33 -5.84
C MET A 47 23.76 -20.12 -6.28
N LEU A 48 24.54 -19.39 -5.50
CA LEU A 48 25.94 -19.09 -5.82
C LEU A 48 26.89 -20.20 -5.42
N ALA A 49 26.48 -21.15 -4.56
CA ALA A 49 27.28 -22.29 -4.13
C ALA A 49 27.40 -23.39 -5.18
N PHE A 50 26.45 -23.47 -6.12
CA PHE A 50 26.52 -24.44 -7.21
C PHE A 50 27.69 -24.13 -8.16
N PRO A 51 28.45 -25.16 -8.58
CA PRO A 51 29.47 -24.97 -9.60
C PRO A 51 28.79 -24.48 -10.88
N GLN A 52 29.27 -23.35 -11.39
CA GLN A 52 28.79 -22.82 -12.65
C GLN A 52 29.13 -23.80 -13.78
N PRO A 53 28.24 -24.00 -14.78
CA PRO A 53 28.54 -24.83 -15.94
C PRO A 53 29.83 -24.37 -16.63
N PRO A 54 30.55 -25.27 -17.33
CA PRO A 54 31.76 -24.89 -18.09
C PRO A 54 31.53 -23.75 -19.08
N ASP A 55 30.30 -23.64 -19.60
CA ASP A 55 29.87 -22.63 -20.58
C ASP A 55 29.27 -21.38 -19.92
N SER A 56 29.53 -21.17 -18.63
CA SER A 56 29.04 -20.00 -17.91
C SER A 56 29.67 -18.72 -18.47
N GLU A 57 28.81 -17.72 -18.67
CA GLU A 57 29.21 -16.43 -19.22
C GLU A 57 30.10 -15.69 -18.22
N VAL A 58 31.32 -15.36 -18.65
CA VAL A 58 32.27 -14.56 -17.87
C VAL A 58 32.43 -13.22 -18.56
N VAL A 59 32.14 -12.15 -17.83
CA VAL A 59 32.29 -10.77 -18.30
C VAL A 59 33.25 -10.05 -17.35
N ASP A 60 34.22 -9.32 -17.90
CA ASP A 60 35.27 -8.62 -17.12
C ASP A 60 35.96 -9.51 -16.06
N GLY A 61 36.14 -10.80 -16.37
CA GLY A 61 36.77 -11.78 -15.47
C GLY A 61 35.90 -12.25 -14.29
N CYS A 62 34.62 -11.84 -14.24
CA CYS A 62 33.66 -12.23 -13.21
C CYS A 62 32.55 -13.13 -13.79
N PRO A 63 32.06 -14.12 -13.03
CA PRO A 63 30.90 -14.90 -13.45
C PRO A 63 29.65 -14.01 -13.51
N LEU A 64 28.89 -14.11 -14.60
CA LEU A 64 27.63 -13.39 -14.78
C LEU A 64 26.44 -14.26 -14.34
N VAL A 65 25.58 -13.71 -13.49
CA VAL A 65 24.31 -14.30 -13.10
C VAL A 65 23.15 -13.43 -13.56
N ARG A 66 22.25 -13.99 -14.36
CA ARG A 66 21.05 -13.30 -14.83
C ARG A 66 19.89 -13.55 -13.86
N LEU A 67 19.33 -12.48 -13.31
CA LEU A 67 18.14 -12.49 -12.48
C LEU A 67 16.90 -12.26 -13.36
N PRO A 68 15.81 -13.01 -13.17
CA PRO A 68 14.58 -12.84 -13.94
C PRO A 68 13.75 -11.61 -13.50
N ASP A 69 14.21 -10.89 -12.49
CA ASP A 69 13.49 -9.82 -11.80
C ASP A 69 13.60 -8.47 -12.52
N CYS A 70 12.71 -7.55 -12.16
CA CYS A 70 12.75 -6.17 -12.64
C CYS A 70 14.05 -5.49 -12.19
N ASP A 71 14.72 -4.80 -13.11
CA ASP A 71 15.96 -4.09 -12.86
C ASP A 71 15.82 -2.99 -11.79
N LYS A 72 14.70 -2.27 -11.77
CA LYS A 72 14.40 -1.26 -10.75
C LYS A 72 14.32 -1.87 -9.34
N GLU A 73 13.60 -2.98 -9.19
CA GLU A 73 13.47 -3.67 -7.89
C GLU A 73 14.80 -4.29 -7.45
N VAL A 74 15.57 -4.89 -8.38
CA VAL A 74 16.90 -5.43 -8.08
C VAL A 74 17.85 -4.31 -7.64
N THR A 75 17.77 -3.14 -8.27
CA THR A 75 18.55 -1.97 -7.87
C THR A 75 18.21 -1.56 -6.43
N PHE A 76 16.92 -1.50 -6.06
CA PHE A 76 16.52 -1.19 -4.68
C PHE A 76 17.02 -2.21 -3.67
N LEU A 77 16.87 -3.51 -3.97
CA LEU A 77 17.37 -4.58 -3.11
C LEU A 77 18.88 -4.46 -2.90
N LEU A 78 19.65 -4.31 -3.99
CA LEU A 78 21.11 -4.24 -3.91
C LEU A 78 21.56 -2.99 -3.17
N LYS A 79 20.97 -1.82 -3.43
CA LYS A 79 21.25 -0.61 -2.64
C LYS A 79 20.98 -0.84 -1.16
N ALA A 80 19.85 -1.42 -0.79
CA ALA A 80 19.53 -1.70 0.62
C ALA A 80 20.50 -2.70 1.28
N LEU A 81 21.17 -3.56 0.49
CA LEU A 81 22.17 -4.50 1.00
C LEU A 81 23.56 -3.90 1.15
N PHE A 82 23.94 -2.96 0.28
CA PHE A 82 25.29 -2.41 0.20
C PHE A 82 25.42 -0.98 0.77
N ASP A 83 24.33 -0.23 0.85
CA ASP A 83 24.27 1.13 1.40
C ASP A 83 23.26 1.19 2.57
N PRO A 84 23.74 1.26 3.83
CA PRO A 84 22.88 1.38 5.01
C PRO A 84 22.01 2.64 5.03
N GLU A 85 22.40 3.70 4.32
CA GLU A 85 21.66 4.97 4.28
C GLU A 85 20.54 4.97 3.24
N PHE A 86 20.56 4.04 2.27
CA PHE A 86 19.56 3.97 1.22
C PHE A 86 18.15 3.68 1.75
N LEU A 87 18.04 2.73 2.68
CA LEU A 87 16.77 2.37 3.32
C LEU A 87 16.95 2.27 4.84
N ARG A 88 16.91 3.43 5.48
CA ARG A 88 17.00 3.56 6.95
C ARG A 88 15.74 3.08 7.63
N PRO A 89 15.83 2.52 8.86
CA PRO A 89 14.65 2.11 9.61
C PRO A 89 13.65 3.25 9.85
N PHE A 90 12.36 2.88 9.92
CA PHE A 90 11.28 3.74 10.39
C PHE A 90 11.64 4.37 11.75
N PRO A 91 11.40 5.69 11.99
CA PRO A 91 10.53 6.59 11.24
C PRO A 91 11.17 7.35 10.07
N SER A 92 12.35 6.92 9.58
CA SER A 92 12.94 7.53 8.39
C SER A 92 12.00 7.39 7.19
N ARG A 93 11.75 8.50 6.50
CA ARG A 93 10.93 8.50 5.27
C ARG A 93 11.69 7.86 4.11
N THR A 94 10.91 7.27 3.21
CA THR A 94 11.34 6.62 1.96
C THR A 94 10.20 6.73 0.95
N THR A 95 10.30 6.06 -0.20
CA THR A 95 9.22 6.03 -1.19
C THR A 95 8.51 4.69 -1.19
N PHE A 96 7.26 4.69 -1.63
CA PHE A 96 6.45 3.50 -1.75
C PHE A 96 7.11 2.45 -2.65
N GLU A 97 7.67 2.85 -3.80
CA GLU A 97 8.33 1.95 -4.74
C GLU A 97 9.58 1.28 -4.17
N ILE A 98 10.35 2.02 -3.35
CA ILE A 98 11.51 1.45 -2.66
C ILE A 98 11.03 0.38 -1.69
N VAL A 99 10.01 0.69 -0.88
CA VAL A 99 9.48 -0.24 0.14
C VAL A 99 8.91 -1.49 -0.51
N THR A 100 8.06 -1.34 -1.53
CA THR A 100 7.38 -2.49 -2.17
C THR A 100 8.35 -3.35 -2.99
N GLY A 101 9.24 -2.72 -3.75
CA GLY A 101 10.27 -3.43 -4.52
C GLY A 101 11.26 -4.19 -3.62
N CYS A 102 11.74 -3.55 -2.55
CA CYS A 102 12.55 -4.23 -1.54
C CYS A 102 11.77 -5.32 -0.82
N LEU A 103 10.50 -5.12 -0.47
CA LEU A 103 9.68 -6.12 0.22
C LEU A 103 9.52 -7.38 -0.63
N ARG A 104 9.17 -7.22 -1.91
CA ARG A 104 8.99 -8.34 -2.85
C ARG A 104 10.27 -9.16 -2.99
N LEU A 105 11.40 -8.52 -3.31
CA LEU A 105 12.63 -9.25 -3.55
C LEU A 105 13.29 -9.75 -2.25
N SER A 106 13.15 -9.02 -1.14
CA SER A 106 13.62 -9.53 0.16
C SER A 106 12.82 -10.74 0.63
N HIS A 107 11.54 -10.87 0.26
CA HIS A 107 10.80 -12.10 0.46
C HIS A 107 11.31 -13.22 -0.47
N LYS A 108 11.41 -12.97 -1.77
CA LYS A 108 11.88 -13.95 -2.78
C LYS A 108 13.27 -14.50 -2.48
N TYR A 109 14.19 -13.63 -2.09
CA TYR A 109 15.57 -14.00 -1.77
C TYR A 109 15.81 -14.23 -0.27
N GLU A 110 14.76 -14.29 0.54
CA GLU A 110 14.83 -14.58 1.97
C GLU A 110 15.79 -13.65 2.78
N VAL A 111 15.83 -12.37 2.42
CA VAL A 111 16.56 -11.34 3.18
C VAL A 111 15.70 -10.90 4.37
N ALA A 112 15.63 -11.74 5.40
CA ALA A 112 14.69 -11.59 6.52
C ALA A 112 14.73 -10.22 7.21
N SER A 113 15.93 -9.66 7.43
CA SER A 113 16.08 -8.34 8.06
C SER A 113 15.46 -7.22 7.23
N LEU A 114 15.67 -7.26 5.91
CA LEU A 114 15.15 -6.27 4.97
C LEU A 114 13.65 -6.41 4.80
N ARG A 115 13.15 -7.66 4.72
CA ARG A 115 11.72 -7.96 4.69
C ARG A 115 11.00 -7.37 5.92
N ARG A 116 11.54 -7.61 7.12
CA ARG A 116 10.97 -7.06 8.35
C ARG A 116 10.97 -5.53 8.34
N LEU A 117 12.06 -4.93 7.90
CA LEU A 117 12.17 -3.48 7.80
C LEU A 117 11.11 -2.91 6.84
N CYS A 118 10.96 -3.50 5.65
CA CYS A 118 9.97 -3.05 4.67
C CYS A 118 8.53 -3.22 5.16
N LEU A 119 8.21 -4.31 5.85
CA LEU A 119 6.87 -4.50 6.44
C LEU A 119 6.52 -3.41 7.45
N VAL A 120 7.48 -2.95 8.26
CA VAL A 120 7.27 -1.84 9.21
C VAL A 120 7.04 -0.52 8.49
N HIS A 121 7.80 -0.23 7.44
CA HIS A 121 7.56 0.97 6.62
C HIS A 121 6.20 0.90 5.93
N LEU A 122 5.86 -0.24 5.34
CA LEU A 122 4.63 -0.41 4.58
C LEU A 122 3.40 -0.30 5.49
N SER A 123 3.44 -0.89 6.69
CA SER A 123 2.35 -0.81 7.67
C SER A 123 2.07 0.59 8.18
N SER A 124 3.03 1.52 8.10
CA SER A 124 2.78 2.92 8.49
C SER A 124 1.73 3.62 7.60
N GLY A 125 1.53 3.14 6.37
CA GLY A 125 0.49 3.65 5.47
C GLY A 125 -0.82 2.85 5.53
N TYR A 126 -0.80 1.63 6.09
CA TYR A 126 -1.95 0.73 6.18
C TYR A 126 -2.20 0.36 7.65
N ASP A 127 -2.70 1.33 8.41
CA ASP A 127 -2.95 1.16 9.84
C ASP A 127 -4.04 0.11 10.09
N THR A 128 -3.78 -0.81 11.02
CA THR A 128 -4.72 -1.87 11.42
C THR A 128 -5.48 -1.53 12.71
N GLU A 129 -5.31 -0.32 13.24
CA GLU A 129 -5.99 0.21 14.42
C GLU A 129 -6.85 1.41 14.01
N LEU A 130 -8.17 1.35 14.26
CA LEU A 130 -9.11 2.41 13.87
C LEU A 130 -8.72 3.79 14.42
N SER A 131 -8.27 3.84 15.69
CA SER A 131 -7.82 5.08 16.32
C SER A 131 -6.63 5.75 15.64
N ARG A 132 -5.86 5.03 14.80
CA ARG A 132 -4.78 5.60 13.99
C ARG A 132 -5.27 6.04 12.62
N PHE A 133 -6.26 5.33 12.08
CA PHE A 133 -6.95 5.72 10.86
C PHE A 133 -7.57 7.12 11.02
N ASP A 134 -8.30 7.34 12.12
CA ASP A 134 -8.95 8.62 12.47
C ASP A 134 -7.96 9.78 12.69
N VAL A 135 -6.68 9.51 12.90
CA VAL A 135 -5.65 10.56 13.05
C VAL A 135 -4.96 10.84 11.71
N ALA A 136 -4.90 9.83 10.84
CA ALA A 136 -4.21 9.89 9.56
C ALA A 136 -5.05 10.56 8.46
N SER A 137 -6.38 10.46 8.50
CA SER A 137 -7.29 11.10 7.53
C SER A 137 -7.25 12.64 7.59
N PHE A 138 -6.96 13.22 8.76
CA PHE A 138 -7.02 14.67 8.99
C PHE A 138 -5.68 15.43 8.85
N GLN A 139 -4.57 14.74 8.59
CA GLN A 139 -3.25 15.38 8.56
C GLN A 139 -2.71 15.55 7.13
N LEU A 140 -2.92 16.75 6.57
CA LEU A 140 -2.22 17.23 5.38
C LEU A 140 -0.70 17.35 5.67
N ASP A 141 0.07 16.36 5.21
CA ASP A 141 1.44 16.32 4.67
C ASP A 141 2.60 17.26 5.13
N PHE A 142 2.40 18.22 6.03
CA PHE A 142 3.33 19.37 6.15
C PHE A 142 3.97 19.62 7.52
N ASP A 143 3.75 18.78 8.54
CA ASP A 143 4.37 19.03 9.85
C ASP A 143 5.62 18.17 10.09
N HIS A 144 6.75 18.85 10.36
CA HIS A 144 8.05 18.22 10.60
C HIS A 144 8.24 17.76 12.06
N ASP A 145 7.32 18.14 12.95
CA ASP A 145 7.38 17.86 14.40
C ASP A 145 6.35 16.81 14.87
N LEU A 146 5.94 15.90 13.97
CA LEU A 146 5.03 14.82 14.34
C LEU A 146 5.71 13.77 15.24
N PRO A 147 5.03 13.29 16.29
CA PRO A 147 5.53 12.15 17.06
C PRO A 147 5.63 10.91 16.15
N ALA A 148 6.56 10.00 16.45
CA ALA A 148 6.91 8.89 15.54
C ALA A 148 5.73 8.02 15.09
N TRP A 149 4.67 7.92 15.89
CA TRP A 149 3.47 7.14 15.56
C TRP A 149 2.52 7.84 14.57
N GLN A 150 2.72 9.13 14.28
CA GLN A 150 2.01 9.90 13.25
C GLN A 150 2.83 10.03 11.95
N ILE A 151 4.11 9.62 11.95
CA ILE A 151 4.95 9.73 10.76
C ILE A 151 4.53 8.65 9.75
N LYS A 152 4.04 9.09 8.59
CA LYS A 152 3.93 8.22 7.41
C LYS A 152 5.30 8.02 6.78
N SER A 153 5.67 6.77 6.57
CA SER A 153 6.98 6.43 5.99
C SER A 153 7.12 6.84 4.54
N TRP A 154 6.03 6.89 3.79
CA TRP A 154 6.00 7.12 2.35
C TRP A 154 4.66 7.78 2.03
N TYR A 155 4.63 8.48 0.89
CA TYR A 155 3.44 9.15 0.40
C TYR A 155 2.72 8.28 -0.62
N TRP A 156 1.40 8.43 -0.68
CA TRP A 156 0.59 7.75 -1.67
C TRP A 156 1.09 8.08 -3.08
N PRO A 157 1.36 7.07 -3.93
CA PRO A 157 1.96 7.31 -5.25
C PRO A 157 1.00 7.99 -6.24
N GLY A 158 -0.27 8.21 -5.88
CA GLY A 158 -1.28 8.88 -6.71
C GLY A 158 -1.78 8.06 -7.90
N ASP A 159 -1.27 6.84 -8.09
CA ASP A 159 -1.70 5.89 -9.11
C ASP A 159 -2.80 5.00 -8.55
N SER A 160 -4.00 5.03 -9.13
CA SER A 160 -5.14 4.22 -8.69
C SER A 160 -4.84 2.71 -8.71
N GLY A 161 -3.92 2.24 -9.56
CA GLY A 161 -3.52 0.83 -9.64
C GLY A 161 -2.68 0.35 -8.44
N SER A 162 -2.22 1.25 -7.57
CA SER A 162 -1.41 0.91 -6.41
C SER A 162 -2.16 0.04 -5.39
N GLU A 163 -3.48 0.16 -5.23
CA GLU A 163 -4.25 -0.68 -4.31
C GLU A 163 -4.30 -2.14 -4.73
N ILE A 164 -4.57 -2.38 -6.02
CA ILE A 164 -4.56 -3.71 -6.61
C ILE A 164 -3.15 -4.30 -6.49
N TYR A 165 -2.13 -3.50 -6.78
CA TYR A 165 -0.74 -3.91 -6.67
C TYR A 165 -0.37 -4.29 -5.23
N VAL A 166 -0.82 -3.55 -4.22
CA VAL A 166 -0.51 -3.84 -2.81
C VAL A 166 -1.23 -5.07 -2.31
N ILE A 167 -2.49 -5.27 -2.66
CA ILE A 167 -3.21 -6.51 -2.32
C ILE A 167 -2.47 -7.71 -2.90
N GLN A 168 -2.09 -7.64 -4.19
CA GLN A 168 -1.31 -8.68 -4.83
C GLN A 168 0.03 -8.90 -4.11
N LEU A 169 0.76 -7.83 -3.78
CA LEU A 169 2.01 -7.91 -3.05
C LEU A 169 1.83 -8.55 -1.66
N TYR A 170 0.78 -8.20 -0.91
CA TYR A 170 0.49 -8.79 0.40
C TYR A 170 0.21 -10.28 0.31
N ARG A 171 -0.45 -10.72 -0.77
CA ARG A 171 -0.61 -12.16 -1.06
C ARG A 171 0.73 -12.80 -1.39
N GLU A 172 1.49 -12.21 -2.32
CA GLU A 172 2.82 -12.70 -2.74
C GLU A 172 3.78 -12.86 -1.55
N VAL A 173 3.73 -11.92 -0.61
CA VAL A 173 4.65 -11.86 0.51
C VAL A 173 4.04 -12.37 1.81
N GLU A 174 2.87 -13.02 1.75
CA GLU A 174 2.16 -13.61 2.90
C GLU A 174 1.89 -12.64 4.07
N ALA A 175 1.72 -11.34 3.77
CA ALA A 175 1.40 -10.30 4.76
C ALA A 175 -0.12 -10.12 4.88
N THR A 176 -0.86 -11.22 5.10
CA THR A 176 -2.33 -11.24 5.02
C THR A 176 -3.03 -10.40 6.08
N TRP A 177 -2.37 -10.11 7.19
CA TRP A 177 -2.88 -9.25 8.26
C TRP A 177 -3.07 -7.78 7.83
N LEU A 178 -2.45 -7.35 6.72
CA LEU A 178 -2.63 -6.02 6.13
C LEU A 178 -3.77 -5.94 5.11
N LEU A 179 -4.31 -7.09 4.68
CA LEU A 179 -5.36 -7.13 3.65
C LEU A 179 -6.65 -6.39 4.05
N PRO A 180 -7.16 -6.43 5.29
CA PRO A 180 -8.40 -5.73 5.63
C PRO A 180 -8.34 -4.23 5.31
N ASN A 181 -7.25 -3.56 5.70
CA ASN A 181 -7.07 -2.13 5.39
C ASN A 181 -6.86 -1.90 3.88
N ALA A 182 -6.13 -2.77 3.19
CA ALA A 182 -5.98 -2.65 1.73
C ALA A 182 -7.30 -2.83 0.96
N PHE A 183 -8.17 -3.75 1.38
CA PHE A 183 -9.51 -3.90 0.80
C PHE A 183 -10.44 -2.73 1.13
N TYR A 184 -10.26 -2.12 2.30
CA TYR A 184 -10.93 -0.89 2.66
C TYR A 184 -10.53 0.24 1.69
N ASN A 185 -9.23 0.50 1.51
CA ASN A 185 -8.75 1.54 0.61
C ASN A 185 -9.10 1.25 -0.86
N LEU A 186 -9.11 -0.02 -1.26
CA LEU A 186 -9.59 -0.42 -2.59
C LEU A 186 -11.08 -0.09 -2.78
N SER A 187 -11.91 -0.24 -1.74
CA SER A 187 -13.33 0.15 -1.76
C SER A 187 -13.50 1.65 -1.96
N TYR A 188 -12.63 2.45 -1.35
CA TYR A 188 -12.54 3.89 -1.61
C TYR A 188 -12.13 4.20 -3.06
N ALA A 189 -11.07 3.56 -3.54
CA ALA A 189 -10.56 3.75 -4.90
C ALA A 189 -11.47 3.17 -6.00
N ALA A 190 -12.52 2.41 -5.63
CA ALA A 190 -13.34 1.64 -6.56
C ALA A 190 -13.99 2.49 -7.65
N LYS A 191 -14.44 3.70 -7.30
CA LYS A 191 -15.04 4.67 -8.24
C LYS A 191 -14.06 5.10 -9.34
N GLY A 192 -12.78 5.25 -9.00
CA GLY A 192 -11.72 5.63 -9.93
C GLY A 192 -11.26 4.46 -10.81
N LEU A 193 -11.13 3.26 -10.22
CA LEU A 193 -10.69 2.05 -10.93
C LEU A 193 -11.78 1.46 -11.84
N GLY A 194 -13.04 1.48 -11.41
CA GLY A 194 -14.17 0.96 -12.16
C GLY A 194 -13.96 -0.50 -12.62
N ARG A 195 -13.90 -0.71 -13.94
CA ARG A 195 -13.75 -2.04 -14.55
C ARG A 195 -12.37 -2.65 -14.35
N ASP A 196 -11.36 -1.84 -14.04
CA ASP A 196 -9.98 -2.28 -13.92
C ASP A 196 -9.75 -3.15 -12.68
N ILE A 197 -10.64 -3.06 -11.67
CA ILE A 197 -10.68 -3.97 -10.52
C ILE A 197 -10.79 -5.43 -10.97
N PHE A 198 -11.55 -5.69 -12.05
CA PHE A 198 -11.83 -7.02 -12.55
C PHE A 198 -10.93 -7.46 -13.70
N HIS A 199 -10.43 -6.50 -14.48
CA HIS A 199 -9.64 -6.75 -15.68
C HIS A 199 -8.13 -6.58 -15.46
N GLY A 200 -7.73 -6.09 -14.30
CA GLY A 200 -6.36 -5.70 -14.01
C GLY A 200 -6.03 -4.31 -14.55
N THR A 201 -4.94 -3.77 -14.02
CA THR A 201 -4.35 -2.49 -14.42
C THR A 201 -2.83 -2.60 -14.36
N SER A 202 -2.13 -1.47 -14.33
CA SER A 202 -0.70 -1.44 -14.05
C SER A 202 -0.38 -0.38 -13.02
N PHE A 203 0.55 -0.68 -12.12
CA PHE A 203 1.16 0.30 -11.24
C PHE A 203 2.58 0.58 -11.73
N ASN A 204 2.89 1.82 -12.11
CA ASN A 204 4.21 2.18 -12.65
C ASN A 204 4.68 1.28 -13.83
N GLY A 205 3.75 0.85 -14.67
CA GLY A 205 4.00 -0.07 -15.79
C GLY A 205 4.14 -1.55 -15.41
N ILE A 206 4.08 -1.90 -14.12
CA ILE A 206 4.01 -3.28 -13.64
C ILE A 206 2.55 -3.73 -13.67
N PRO A 207 2.17 -4.74 -14.47
CA PRO A 207 0.81 -5.26 -14.48
C PRO A 207 0.43 -5.78 -13.09
N CYS A 208 -0.76 -5.41 -12.62
CA CYS A 208 -1.32 -5.89 -11.36
C CYS A 208 -2.78 -6.31 -11.58
N ASN A 209 -3.18 -7.41 -10.96
CA ASN A 209 -4.53 -7.94 -11.05
C ASN A 209 -4.92 -8.66 -9.76
N LEU A 210 -6.17 -8.47 -9.34
CA LEU A 210 -6.75 -9.22 -8.24
C LEU A 210 -7.02 -10.66 -8.68
N SER A 211 -6.78 -11.61 -7.78
CA SER A 211 -7.26 -12.97 -7.97
C SER A 211 -8.79 -13.00 -7.98
N VAL A 212 -9.39 -14.03 -8.55
CA VAL A 212 -10.86 -14.18 -8.53
C VAL A 212 -11.39 -14.20 -7.09
N GLU A 213 -10.66 -14.82 -6.17
CA GLU A 213 -10.99 -14.84 -4.74
C GLU A 213 -10.95 -13.45 -4.11
N ASP A 214 -9.94 -12.64 -4.45
CA ASP A 214 -9.83 -11.26 -3.96
C ASP A 214 -10.91 -10.37 -4.59
N GLN A 215 -11.27 -10.57 -5.86
CA GLN A 215 -12.39 -9.88 -6.50
C GLN A 215 -13.72 -10.20 -5.81
N GLU A 216 -13.98 -11.47 -5.48
CA GLU A 216 -15.16 -11.86 -4.71
C GLU A 216 -15.18 -11.26 -3.31
N SER A 217 -14.02 -11.25 -2.64
CA SER A 217 -13.86 -10.68 -1.30
C SER A 217 -14.12 -9.17 -1.31
N PHE A 218 -13.54 -8.47 -2.29
CA PHE A 218 -13.80 -7.06 -2.55
C PHE A 218 -15.29 -6.81 -2.80
N MET A 219 -15.93 -7.55 -3.71
CA MET A 219 -17.35 -7.34 -4.03
C MET A 219 -18.26 -7.52 -2.83
N LYS A 220 -18.03 -8.57 -2.01
CA LYS A 220 -18.80 -8.80 -0.78
C LYS A 220 -18.58 -7.66 0.21
N GLY A 221 -17.32 -7.31 0.48
CA GLY A 221 -16.94 -6.26 1.41
C GLY A 221 -17.49 -4.89 1.00
N HIS A 222 -17.19 -4.46 -0.21
CA HIS A 222 -17.63 -3.18 -0.78
C HIS A 222 -19.16 -3.05 -0.78
N THR A 223 -19.88 -4.11 -1.14
CA THR A 223 -21.36 -4.07 -1.14
C THR A 223 -21.91 -3.89 0.28
N ILE A 224 -21.41 -4.66 1.26
CA ILE A 224 -21.84 -4.56 2.65
C ILE A 224 -21.49 -3.17 3.19
N GLN A 225 -20.25 -2.74 2.97
CA GLN A 225 -19.72 -1.47 3.44
C GLN A 225 -20.54 -0.29 2.91
N SER A 226 -20.70 -0.16 1.58
CA SER A 226 -21.44 0.93 0.98
C SER A 226 -22.94 0.86 1.30
N HIS A 227 -23.52 -0.34 1.47
CA HIS A 227 -24.91 -0.46 1.89
C HIS A 227 -25.11 -0.04 3.34
N SER A 228 -24.34 -0.59 4.28
CA SER A 228 -24.44 -0.28 5.72
C SER A 228 -24.16 1.20 5.99
N ALA A 229 -23.11 1.78 5.39
CA ALA A 229 -22.79 3.19 5.57
C ALA A 229 -23.96 4.12 5.22
N ILE A 230 -24.71 3.78 4.18
CA ILE A 230 -25.85 4.59 3.72
C ILE A 230 -27.10 4.24 4.51
N THR A 231 -27.45 2.96 4.60
CA THR A 231 -28.69 2.51 5.22
C THR A 231 -28.70 2.82 6.70
N ASP A 232 -27.64 2.50 7.45
CA ASP A 232 -27.60 2.69 8.90
C ASP A 232 -27.68 4.19 9.27
N THR A 233 -26.95 5.04 8.53
CA THR A 233 -26.99 6.50 8.71
C THR A 233 -28.37 7.07 8.38
N LEU A 234 -28.95 6.71 7.23
CA LEU A 234 -30.24 7.24 6.80
C LEU A 234 -31.40 6.71 7.65
N GLU A 235 -31.36 5.45 8.09
CA GLU A 235 -32.35 4.88 9.00
C GLU A 235 -32.29 5.56 10.36
N SER A 236 -31.10 5.81 10.91
CA SER A 236 -30.92 6.51 12.19
C SER A 236 -31.42 7.96 12.16
N LEU A 237 -31.27 8.64 11.01
CA LEU A 237 -31.83 9.97 10.78
C LEU A 237 -33.36 9.95 10.58
N ALA A 238 -33.89 8.89 9.98
CA ALA A 238 -35.31 8.73 9.70
C ALA A 238 -36.12 8.19 10.89
N ASP A 239 -35.45 7.67 11.92
CA ASP A 239 -36.09 7.01 13.05
C ASP A 239 -36.93 8.00 13.89
N PRO A 240 -38.28 7.87 13.91
CA PRO A 240 -39.15 8.75 14.67
C PRO A 240 -39.15 8.48 16.19
N LEU A 241 -38.32 7.55 16.69
CA LEU A 241 -38.29 7.19 18.10
C LEU A 241 -38.02 8.41 19.00
N ASN A 242 -38.85 8.55 20.03
CA ASN A 242 -38.65 9.52 21.09
C ASN A 242 -37.55 9.02 22.01
N ILE A 243 -36.36 9.62 21.92
CA ILE A 243 -35.19 9.21 22.70
C ILE A 243 -35.39 9.64 24.15
N GLN A 244 -35.21 8.70 25.08
CA GLN A 244 -35.40 8.95 26.50
C GLN A 244 -34.44 10.04 26.99
N GLY A 245 -35.00 11.11 27.58
CA GLY A 245 -34.23 12.27 28.03
C GLY A 245 -34.21 13.44 27.05
N CYS A 246 -34.72 13.26 25.81
CA CYS A 246 -34.93 14.36 24.88
C CYS A 246 -36.03 15.31 25.39
N LYS A 247 -35.75 16.62 25.42
CA LYS A 247 -36.68 17.66 25.88
C LYS A 247 -37.69 18.08 24.81
N SER A 248 -37.36 17.91 23.53
CA SER A 248 -38.21 18.26 22.39
C SER A 248 -38.23 17.14 21.32
N PRO A 249 -38.81 15.97 21.63
CA PRO A 249 -38.68 14.77 20.78
C PRO A 249 -39.18 14.97 19.34
N THR A 250 -40.30 15.66 19.15
CA THR A 250 -40.86 15.95 17.83
C THR A 250 -39.99 16.90 17.00
N GLU A 251 -39.40 17.90 17.65
CA GLU A 251 -38.53 18.87 17.01
C GLU A 251 -37.21 18.20 16.61
N CYS A 252 -36.57 17.47 17.53
CA CYS A 252 -35.36 16.69 17.24
C CYS A 252 -35.59 15.64 16.13
N ALA A 253 -36.75 14.98 16.09
CA ALA A 253 -37.08 14.04 15.01
C ALA A 253 -37.26 14.77 13.67
N LEU A 254 -37.88 15.95 13.66
CA LEU A 254 -38.05 16.75 12.44
C LEU A 254 -36.70 17.28 11.92
N GLU A 255 -35.81 17.74 12.80
CA GLU A 255 -34.49 18.23 12.41
C GLU A 255 -33.60 17.09 11.87
N ARG A 256 -33.56 15.92 12.53
CA ARG A 256 -32.90 14.71 11.97
C ARG A 256 -33.46 14.35 10.59
N PHE A 257 -34.79 14.38 10.42
CA PHE A 257 -35.42 14.08 9.14
C PHE A 257 -35.08 15.10 8.05
N LYS A 258 -34.95 16.39 8.38
CA LYS A 258 -34.51 17.43 7.43
C LYS A 258 -33.05 17.22 7.00
N ALA A 259 -32.20 16.73 7.91
CA ALA A 259 -30.80 16.44 7.61
C ALA A 259 -30.64 15.33 6.55
N ILE A 260 -31.58 14.39 6.45
CA ILE A 260 -31.60 13.33 5.41
C ILE A 260 -31.39 13.90 4.01
N GLY A 261 -32.05 15.01 3.66
CA GLY A 261 -31.94 15.61 2.34
C GLY A 261 -30.52 16.03 1.99
N LYS A 262 -29.82 16.63 2.95
CA LYS A 262 -28.43 17.10 2.81
C LYS A 262 -27.45 15.93 2.87
N VAL A 263 -27.60 15.02 3.83
CA VAL A 263 -26.79 13.80 3.94
C VAL A 263 -26.90 12.99 2.65
N ARG A 264 -28.09 12.88 2.04
CA ARG A 264 -28.28 12.18 0.76
C ARG A 264 -27.49 12.79 -0.41
N GLU A 265 -27.26 14.10 -0.41
CA GLU A 265 -26.43 14.75 -1.43
C GLU A 265 -24.95 14.40 -1.24
N SER A 266 -24.47 14.40 0.02
CA SER A 266 -23.13 13.94 0.40
C SER A 266 -22.96 12.42 0.28
N VAL A 267 -24.04 11.63 0.36
CA VAL A 267 -24.04 10.17 0.34
C VAL A 267 -23.42 9.59 -0.93
N ARG A 268 -23.43 10.34 -2.05
CA ARG A 268 -22.71 9.94 -3.28
C ARG A 268 -21.20 9.84 -3.07
N ASP A 269 -20.64 10.63 -2.16
CA ASP A 269 -19.24 10.64 -1.81
C ASP A 269 -18.97 9.75 -0.57
N VAL A 270 -19.93 9.65 0.38
CA VAL A 270 -19.92 8.67 1.50
C VAL A 270 -19.95 7.21 1.03
N SER A 271 -20.60 6.93 -0.11
CA SER A 271 -20.63 5.56 -0.65
C SER A 271 -19.23 5.02 -0.99
N SER A 272 -18.28 5.92 -1.26
CA SER A 272 -16.87 5.58 -1.48
C SER A 272 -16.09 5.45 -0.18
N ASP A 273 -16.28 6.34 0.79
CA ASP A 273 -15.57 6.30 2.08
C ASP A 273 -16.51 6.41 3.29
N PRO A 274 -16.87 5.29 3.92
CA PRO A 274 -17.70 5.29 5.13
C PRO A 274 -17.03 5.79 6.39
N LEU A 275 -15.71 5.88 6.46
CA LEU A 275 -14.99 6.41 7.63
C LEU A 275 -14.71 7.91 7.49
N ASP A 276 -14.81 8.48 6.29
CA ASP A 276 -14.59 9.91 6.00
C ASP A 276 -15.83 10.80 6.26
N VAL A 277 -16.89 10.25 6.84
CA VAL A 277 -18.24 10.85 6.83
C VAL A 277 -18.44 11.96 7.87
N TRP A 278 -17.48 12.18 8.79
CA TRP A 278 -17.77 12.98 9.98
C TRP A 278 -16.65 13.95 10.36
N GLU A 279 -16.60 15.10 9.69
CA GLU A 279 -15.88 16.26 10.20
C GLU A 279 -16.77 17.11 11.11
N SER A 280 -16.19 18.04 11.88
CA SER A 280 -16.99 18.93 12.76
C SER A 280 -18.04 19.74 11.99
N GLU A 281 -17.75 20.10 10.74
CA GLU A 281 -18.67 20.86 9.87
C GLU A 281 -19.87 20.02 9.41
N ASP A 282 -19.75 18.69 9.33
CA ASP A 282 -20.87 17.81 9.00
C ASP A 282 -21.88 17.72 10.15
N TRP A 283 -21.40 17.87 11.39
CA TRP A 283 -22.24 17.91 12.58
C TRP A 283 -23.02 19.23 12.72
N ASP A 284 -22.56 20.33 12.13
CA ASP A 284 -23.30 21.61 12.11
C ASP A 284 -24.67 21.46 11.41
N LEU A 285 -24.83 20.43 10.56
CA LEU A 285 -26.12 20.08 9.94
C LEU A 285 -27.17 19.60 10.94
N LEU A 286 -26.73 19.25 12.16
CA LEU A 286 -27.51 18.67 13.25
C LEU A 286 -27.46 19.55 14.51
N ASP A 287 -27.03 20.82 14.41
CA ASP A 287 -26.93 21.77 15.54
C ASP A 287 -28.26 21.96 16.32
N ASP A 288 -29.39 21.80 15.63
CA ASP A 288 -30.72 21.90 16.22
C ASP A 288 -31.21 20.55 16.82
N VAL A 289 -30.38 19.51 16.81
CA VAL A 289 -30.61 18.22 17.48
C VAL A 289 -29.91 18.21 18.84
N CYS A 290 -30.64 17.88 19.91
CA CYS A 290 -30.05 17.90 21.24
C CYS A 290 -28.98 16.80 21.46
N ASP A 291 -28.07 17.02 22.39
CA ASP A 291 -26.97 16.10 22.77
C ASP A 291 -27.40 14.66 23.12
N VAL A 292 -28.68 14.47 23.49
CA VAL A 292 -29.23 13.12 23.80
C VAL A 292 -29.61 12.37 22.52
N CYS A 293 -30.00 13.11 21.48
CA CYS A 293 -30.43 12.55 20.20
C CYS A 293 -29.29 12.42 19.18
N LEU A 294 -28.22 13.20 19.34
CA LEU A 294 -27.06 13.21 18.45
C LEU A 294 -26.29 11.88 18.42
N PRO A 295 -26.01 11.18 19.55
CA PRO A 295 -25.18 9.97 19.57
C PRO A 295 -25.84 8.69 19.04
N ILE A 296 -27.06 8.78 18.51
CA ILE A 296 -27.77 7.65 17.87
C ILE A 296 -27.43 7.56 16.37
N LEU A 297 -26.80 8.61 15.84
CA LEU A 297 -26.31 8.72 14.47
C LEU A 297 -24.89 8.15 14.37
#